data_AF-A0A7C4TLA4-F1
#
_entry.id   AF-A0A7C4TLA4-F1
#
_cell.length_a   1.000
_cell.length_b   1.000
_cell.length_c   1.000
_cell.angle_alpha   90.00
_cell.angle_beta   90.00
_cell.angle_gamma   90.00
#
_symmetry.space_group_name_H-M   'P 1'
#
loop_
_entity.id
_entity.type
_entity.pdbx_description
1 polymer ?
#
loop_
_entity_poly.entity_id
_entity_poly.type
_entity_poly.pdbx_seq_one_letter_code
_entity_poly.pdbx_strand_id
1 'polypeptide(L)'
;MRSGSTRRSSRTGMAPHHAAPRVVVSTRPGAKMVAGWSSHRSESSVRRLLLLFVAALAATALVAPSAVAQRGDDDDGPTLEESEPEAKPRRTEDYKDTLEAAIDSIQGYWEVEFEELYGDEYEPIPEERIFAARPGVKLPKCQGTTLTYEDARENAFYCYEDNFIAYDDVNLFPRLHRDFGELAVPLVMAHEWGHGIQDRAENEFEADVLKELQADCFAGSWIGFVASEGDPEFDLRGGNLDRAIAAILEFRDPVGTSADEQGAHGSGFDRVASLQEGFESGPDACARYFENPPVIVEIPFSDEADAASGGNLPADEVIPAAVETLNDFYTQVEPLYVPKTLDDVYSYDSSDEDNLPECGGTEQPQSVVRNRVFYCIDDGNFGFDEPYLQRIYDEIGDFGVITLFANPFATYVQTLQGFPGVEENADNAVLGADCYTGGYSAALFNRVLLVDPVSGEPKYILSPGDLDESIQAFIDYTGARGVAADLDATFLRVRAFRDGFL
;
A
#
# COMPACT_ATOMS: atom_id res chain seq x y z
N MET A 1 -15.83 55.91 35.11
CA MET A 1 -15.84 57.39 35.22
C MET A 1 -15.09 57.97 34.02
N ARG A 2 -15.82 58.37 32.98
CA ARG A 2 -15.87 59.71 32.33
C ARG A 2 -14.55 60.44 31.98
N SER A 3 -14.55 60.83 30.69
CA SER A 3 -13.92 61.97 29.99
C SER A 3 -12.73 61.57 29.10
N GLY A 4 -12.70 61.82 27.78
CA GLY A 4 -13.53 62.64 26.90
C GLY A 4 -12.80 63.91 26.45
N SER A 5 -12.12 63.87 25.30
CA SER A 5 -11.84 65.07 24.48
C SER A 5 -11.47 64.68 23.04
N THR A 6 -11.69 65.61 22.12
CA THR A 6 -12.20 65.44 20.76
C THR A 6 -11.30 66.00 19.66
N ARG A 7 -11.33 65.33 18.48
CA ARG A 7 -11.39 65.82 17.08
C ARG A 7 -10.25 66.67 16.44
N ARG A 8 -9.67 66.14 15.34
CA ARG A 8 -9.83 66.51 13.88
C ARG A 8 -8.63 65.95 13.08
N SER A 9 -8.82 65.03 12.13
CA SER A 9 -9.17 65.21 10.69
C SER A 9 -8.03 65.75 9.79
N SER A 10 -7.43 64.86 8.99
CA SER A 10 -7.18 65.09 7.55
C SER A 10 -6.89 63.78 6.81
N ARG A 11 -7.62 63.57 5.71
CA ARG A 11 -7.54 62.49 4.73
C ARG A 11 -6.27 62.56 3.87
N THR A 12 -5.80 61.40 3.41
CA THR A 12 -5.25 61.01 2.07
C THR A 12 -4.49 59.69 2.30
N GLY A 13 -4.59 58.60 1.56
CA GLY A 13 -5.27 58.25 0.31
C GLY A 13 -5.22 56.72 0.19
N MET A 14 -6.22 56.16 -0.48
CA MET A 14 -6.46 54.72 -0.64
C MET A 14 -6.13 54.35 -2.09
N ALA A 15 -5.32 53.31 -2.28
CA ALA A 15 -5.04 52.69 -3.58
C ALA A 15 -5.54 51.23 -3.56
N PRO A 16 -5.88 50.65 -4.72
CA PRO A 16 -7.07 49.80 -4.85
C PRO A 16 -6.80 48.30 -4.74
N HIS A 17 -7.84 47.59 -4.28
CA HIS A 17 -7.99 46.14 -4.39
C HIS A 17 -8.07 45.71 -5.86
N HIS A 18 -7.24 44.75 -6.26
CA HIS A 18 -7.43 43.97 -7.48
C HIS A 18 -8.52 42.92 -7.23
N ALA A 19 -9.58 42.98 -8.02
CA ALA A 19 -10.65 42.01 -8.07
C ALA A 19 -10.24 40.81 -8.93
N ALA A 20 -10.47 39.60 -8.42
CA ALA A 20 -10.36 38.35 -9.17
C ALA A 20 -11.49 38.25 -10.23
N PRO A 21 -11.24 37.61 -11.38
CA PRO A 21 -12.23 37.53 -12.45
C PRO A 21 -13.35 36.52 -12.12
N ARG A 22 -14.60 36.99 -12.27
CA ARG A 22 -15.81 36.15 -12.26
C ARG A 22 -15.86 35.31 -13.54
N VAL A 23 -15.87 33.99 -13.38
CA VAL A 23 -16.25 33.05 -14.45
C VAL A 23 -17.77 33.11 -14.62
N VAL A 24 -18.21 33.42 -15.83
CA VAL A 24 -19.63 33.46 -16.23
C VAL A 24 -20.00 32.10 -16.81
N VAL A 25 -20.76 31.31 -16.06
CA VAL A 25 -21.36 30.06 -16.55
C VAL A 25 -22.59 30.40 -17.39
N SER A 26 -22.54 30.08 -18.68
CA SER A 26 -23.64 30.21 -19.63
C SER A 26 -24.49 28.94 -19.63
N THR A 27 -25.64 28.97 -18.97
CA THR A 27 -26.67 27.92 -19.07
C THR A 27 -27.44 28.03 -20.40
N ARG A 28 -27.50 26.94 -21.17
CA ARG A 28 -28.56 26.72 -22.18
C ARG A 28 -29.28 25.39 -21.90
N PRO A 29 -30.61 25.32 -22.08
CA PRO A 29 -31.41 24.19 -21.63
C PRO A 29 -31.61 23.11 -22.71
N GLY A 30 -31.63 21.85 -22.25
CA GLY A 30 -32.56 20.83 -22.70
C GLY A 30 -32.21 20.01 -23.94
N ALA A 31 -31.76 18.78 -23.72
CA ALA A 31 -32.14 17.64 -24.55
C ALA A 31 -32.25 16.39 -23.67
N LYS A 32 -33.49 15.94 -23.42
CA LYS A 32 -33.77 14.61 -22.88
C LYS A 32 -33.35 13.58 -23.93
N MET A 33 -32.40 12.71 -23.60
CA MET A 33 -32.18 11.48 -24.35
C MET A 33 -32.47 10.30 -23.45
N VAL A 34 -33.57 9.63 -23.78
CA VAL A 34 -33.92 8.29 -23.32
C VAL A 34 -33.00 7.33 -24.06
N ALA A 35 -32.07 6.68 -23.36
CA ALA A 35 -31.27 5.58 -23.92
C ALA A 35 -31.84 4.27 -23.41
N GLY A 36 -32.61 3.60 -24.27
CA GLY A 36 -33.10 2.26 -24.03
C GLY A 36 -31.99 1.22 -24.19
N TRP A 37 -32.01 0.25 -23.30
CA TRP A 37 -31.26 -1.00 -23.43
C TRP A 37 -31.48 -1.67 -24.78
N SER A 38 -30.37 -2.06 -25.41
CA SER A 38 -30.34 -3.02 -26.50
C SER A 38 -29.01 -3.75 -26.44
N SER A 39 -29.04 -4.93 -25.82
CA SER A 39 -28.01 -5.95 -25.90
C SER A 39 -27.74 -6.32 -27.35
N HIS A 40 -26.52 -6.16 -27.84
CA HIS A 40 -26.05 -6.84 -29.04
C HIS A 40 -24.77 -7.62 -28.71
N ARG A 41 -24.93 -8.94 -28.70
CA ARG A 41 -23.85 -9.91 -28.69
C ARG A 41 -22.92 -9.66 -29.88
N SER A 42 -21.63 -9.59 -29.60
CA SER A 42 -20.57 -9.80 -30.59
C SER A 42 -19.61 -10.83 -30.04
N GLU A 43 -19.96 -12.11 -30.22
CA GLU A 43 -18.99 -13.19 -30.18
C GLU A 43 -18.06 -13.06 -31.39
N SER A 44 -16.75 -12.90 -31.16
CA SER A 44 -15.68 -13.73 -31.74
C SER A 44 -14.34 -13.00 -31.88
N SER A 45 -13.28 -13.75 -31.58
CA SER A 45 -11.95 -13.66 -32.22
C SER A 45 -10.81 -12.95 -31.48
N VAL A 46 -10.60 -13.21 -30.18
CA VAL A 46 -9.25 -13.15 -29.57
C VAL A 46 -9.11 -14.25 -28.51
N ARG A 47 -9.09 -15.52 -28.92
CA ARG A 47 -8.82 -16.65 -28.00
C ARG A 47 -8.03 -17.74 -28.70
N ARG A 48 -6.83 -17.37 -29.17
CA ARG A 48 -5.78 -18.29 -29.64
C ARG A 48 -4.41 -17.64 -29.51
N LEU A 49 -3.87 -17.59 -28.30
CA LEU A 49 -2.43 -17.72 -28.01
C LEU A 49 -2.28 -17.68 -26.48
N LEU A 50 -2.25 -18.86 -25.84
CA LEU A 50 -1.70 -19.11 -24.48
C LEU A 50 -2.06 -20.55 -24.10
N LEU A 51 -1.45 -21.48 -24.83
CA LEU A 51 -1.35 -22.88 -24.46
C LEU A 51 0.01 -23.32 -24.98
N LEU A 52 1.04 -23.19 -24.15
CA LEU A 52 2.33 -23.89 -24.20
C LEU A 52 3.21 -23.25 -23.12
N PHE A 53 3.24 -23.81 -21.90
CA PHE A 53 4.41 -23.91 -21.01
C PHE A 53 4.01 -24.37 -19.58
N VAL A 54 3.35 -25.52 -19.45
CA VAL A 54 3.38 -26.30 -18.19
C VAL A 54 3.37 -27.77 -18.55
N ALA A 55 4.56 -28.36 -18.76
CA ALA A 55 4.78 -29.81 -18.69
C ALA A 55 6.27 -30.13 -18.85
N ALA A 56 7.05 -30.02 -17.77
CA ALA A 56 8.20 -30.91 -17.55
C ALA A 56 8.75 -30.67 -16.14
N LEU A 57 8.40 -31.55 -15.19
CA LEU A 57 9.33 -32.30 -14.34
C LEU A 57 8.58 -32.90 -13.14
N ALA A 58 7.96 -34.05 -13.41
CA ALA A 58 7.69 -35.04 -12.38
C ALA A 58 8.15 -36.39 -12.91
N ALA A 59 9.18 -36.95 -12.25
CA ALA A 59 9.48 -38.37 -12.06
C ALA A 59 10.98 -38.65 -12.17
N THR A 60 11.63 -38.92 -11.03
CA THR A 60 12.16 -40.26 -10.74
C THR A 60 12.68 -40.33 -9.30
N ALA A 61 12.22 -41.35 -8.58
CA ALA A 61 12.68 -41.71 -7.25
C ALA A 61 13.29 -43.14 -7.27
N LEU A 62 14.20 -43.38 -6.31
CA LEU A 62 14.84 -44.64 -5.86
C LEU A 62 16.01 -45.17 -6.73
N VAL A 63 17.21 -45.54 -6.23
CA VAL A 63 17.58 -46.45 -5.12
C VAL A 63 19.01 -46.13 -4.57
N ALA A 64 19.25 -46.38 -3.26
CA ALA A 64 20.47 -46.17 -2.42
C ALA A 64 21.58 -47.26 -2.58
N PRO A 65 22.58 -47.49 -1.66
CA PRO A 65 23.23 -46.72 -0.56
C PRO A 65 24.79 -46.85 -0.50
N SER A 66 25.49 -46.10 0.37
CA SER A 66 26.79 -46.39 1.08
C SER A 66 27.37 -45.07 1.65
N ALA A 67 28.03 -44.94 2.81
CA ALA A 67 28.53 -45.86 3.82
C ALA A 67 28.71 -45.10 5.16
N VAL A 68 28.73 -45.88 6.24
CA VAL A 68 28.99 -45.52 7.63
C VAL A 68 30.44 -45.04 7.85
N ALA A 69 30.62 -44.00 8.64
CA ALA A 69 31.82 -43.82 9.47
C ALA A 69 31.44 -43.15 10.79
N GLN A 70 31.48 -43.94 11.87
CA GLN A 70 31.45 -43.47 13.25
C GLN A 70 32.83 -42.95 13.65
N ARG A 71 32.87 -41.82 14.36
CA ARG A 71 33.87 -41.55 15.41
C ARG A 71 33.30 -40.53 16.39
N GLY A 72 33.16 -40.93 17.65
CA GLY A 72 32.79 -40.04 18.75
C GLY A 72 34.02 -39.38 19.37
N ASP A 73 33.78 -38.29 20.09
CA ASP A 73 34.25 -38.05 21.45
C ASP A 73 33.45 -36.88 22.05
N ASP A 74 33.18 -37.01 23.35
CA ASP A 74 32.36 -36.17 24.21
C ASP A 74 33.00 -34.80 24.54
N ASP A 75 32.18 -33.73 24.63
CA ASP A 75 32.41 -32.65 25.61
C ASP A 75 31.08 -31.92 25.97
N ASP A 76 30.84 -31.76 27.26
CA ASP A 76 29.63 -31.25 27.91
C ASP A 76 29.64 -29.70 27.97
N GLY A 77 28.56 -29.04 27.54
CA GLY A 77 28.34 -27.60 27.68
C GLY A 77 26.85 -27.24 27.57
N PRO A 78 26.34 -26.22 28.31
CA PRO A 78 24.95 -26.17 28.74
C PRO A 78 23.98 -25.82 27.59
N THR A 79 22.86 -26.54 27.59
CA THR A 79 21.64 -26.35 26.80
C THR A 79 21.20 -24.89 26.67
N LEU A 80 21.17 -24.39 25.43
CA LEU A 80 20.23 -23.38 24.98
C LEU A 80 19.07 -24.15 24.35
N GLU A 81 17.86 -23.97 24.88
CA GLU A 81 16.65 -24.51 24.25
C GLU A 81 16.52 -23.89 22.86
N GLU A 82 16.88 -24.67 21.83
CA GLU A 82 16.46 -24.40 20.46
C GLU A 82 14.93 -24.39 20.44
N SER A 83 14.35 -23.23 20.17
CA SER A 83 12.95 -23.10 19.79
C SER A 83 12.69 -24.05 18.61
N GLU A 84 11.78 -25.00 18.80
CA GLU A 84 11.40 -26.02 17.81
C GLU A 84 11.05 -25.38 16.45
N PRO A 85 11.45 -26.00 15.32
CA PRO A 85 11.04 -25.56 14.00
C PRO A 85 9.65 -26.12 13.62
N GLU A 86 8.93 -25.32 12.83
CA GLU A 86 7.75 -25.62 12.00
C GLU A 86 6.40 -25.82 12.72
N ALA A 87 5.61 -24.73 12.70
CA ALA A 87 4.15 -24.82 12.77
C ALA A 87 3.63 -25.77 11.69
N LYS A 88 2.72 -26.67 12.09
CA LYS A 88 2.03 -27.60 11.18
C LYS A 88 1.40 -26.85 10.00
N PRO A 89 1.26 -27.47 8.81
CA PRO A 89 0.54 -26.84 7.71
C PRO A 89 -0.90 -26.52 8.14
N ARG A 90 -1.23 -25.21 8.19
CA ARG A 90 -2.58 -24.69 8.46
C ARG A 90 -3.55 -25.28 7.43
N ARG A 91 -4.71 -25.77 7.87
CA ARG A 91 -5.71 -26.40 6.98
C ARG A 91 -6.39 -25.32 6.13
N THR A 92 -6.77 -25.68 4.91
CA THR A 92 -7.41 -24.80 3.93
C THR A 92 -8.84 -24.31 4.27
N GLU A 93 -9.43 -24.78 5.38
CA GLU A 93 -10.79 -24.41 5.83
C GLU A 93 -10.78 -23.64 7.17
N ASP A 94 -9.59 -23.32 7.70
CA ASP A 94 -9.38 -22.70 9.03
C ASP A 94 -9.88 -21.24 9.10
N TYR A 95 -10.08 -20.58 7.95
CA TYR A 95 -10.55 -19.19 7.92
C TYR A 95 -12.01 -19.02 8.34
N LYS A 96 -12.83 -20.08 8.37
CA LYS A 96 -14.28 -19.97 8.59
C LYS A 96 -14.61 -19.49 10.00
N ASP A 97 -13.90 -20.02 10.99
CA ASP A 97 -14.09 -19.61 12.38
C ASP A 97 -13.73 -18.13 12.55
N THR A 98 -12.61 -17.69 11.94
CA THR A 98 -12.20 -16.27 11.90
C THR A 98 -13.18 -15.39 11.12
N LEU A 99 -13.79 -15.91 10.05
CA LEU A 99 -14.78 -15.18 9.26
C LEU A 99 -16.10 -14.98 10.01
N GLU A 100 -16.58 -16.01 10.72
CA GLU A 100 -17.78 -15.92 11.56
C GLU A 100 -17.58 -14.86 12.66
N ALA A 101 -16.44 -14.90 13.36
CA ALA A 101 -16.09 -13.87 14.34
C ALA A 101 -16.00 -12.47 13.72
N ALA A 102 -15.49 -12.36 12.48
CA ALA A 102 -15.38 -11.07 11.80
C ALA A 102 -16.74 -10.51 11.45
N ILE A 103 -17.65 -11.34 10.94
CA ILE A 103 -19.03 -10.92 10.64
C ILE A 103 -19.71 -10.38 11.90
N ASP A 104 -19.61 -11.08 13.03
CA ASP A 104 -20.19 -10.63 14.31
C ASP A 104 -19.58 -9.32 14.79
N SER A 105 -18.24 -9.18 14.71
CA SER A 105 -17.51 -7.97 15.12
C SER A 105 -17.86 -6.77 14.23
N ILE A 106 -17.88 -6.94 12.91
CA ILE A 106 -18.24 -5.92 11.93
C ILE A 106 -19.71 -5.47 12.13
N GLN A 107 -20.61 -6.42 12.33
CA GLN A 107 -22.02 -6.16 12.61
C GLN A 107 -22.20 -5.33 13.89
N GLY A 108 -21.51 -5.69 14.98
CA GLY A 108 -21.58 -4.95 16.24
C GLY A 108 -20.96 -3.56 16.18
N TYR A 109 -19.87 -3.40 15.44
CA TYR A 109 -19.25 -2.11 15.16
C TYR A 109 -20.22 -1.17 14.44
N TRP A 110 -20.84 -1.64 13.35
CA TRP A 110 -21.78 -0.82 12.57
C TRP A 110 -23.12 -0.57 13.26
N GLU A 111 -23.53 -1.39 14.22
CA GLU A 111 -24.71 -1.12 15.06
C GLU A 111 -24.56 0.20 15.84
N VAL A 112 -23.34 0.55 16.24
CA VAL A 112 -23.04 1.80 16.93
C VAL A 112 -22.71 2.91 15.93
N GLU A 113 -21.71 2.69 15.09
CA GLU A 113 -21.14 3.75 14.26
C GLU A 113 -22.09 4.26 13.18
N PHE A 114 -22.96 3.41 12.64
CA PHE A 114 -23.90 3.84 11.60
C PHE A 114 -24.93 4.84 12.16
N GLU A 115 -25.45 4.57 13.37
CA GLU A 115 -26.39 5.49 14.04
C GLU A 115 -25.69 6.81 14.41
N GLU A 116 -24.45 6.75 14.90
CA GLU A 116 -23.68 7.96 15.24
C GLU A 116 -23.36 8.82 14.01
N LEU A 117 -23.02 8.17 12.89
CA LEU A 117 -22.57 8.83 11.66
C LEU A 117 -23.72 9.38 10.82
N TYR A 118 -24.79 8.60 10.66
CA TYR A 118 -25.89 8.92 9.73
C TYR A 118 -27.19 9.31 10.45
N GLY A 119 -27.34 9.01 11.74
CA GLY A 119 -28.54 9.31 12.53
C GLY A 119 -29.73 8.39 12.23
N ASP A 120 -29.52 7.33 11.44
CA ASP A 120 -30.49 6.30 11.12
C ASP A 120 -30.13 4.97 11.79
N GLU A 121 -31.12 4.12 12.05
CA GLU A 121 -30.90 2.81 12.67
C GLU A 121 -30.16 1.89 11.70
N TYR A 122 -29.13 1.20 12.19
CA TYR A 122 -28.40 0.22 11.39
C TYR A 122 -29.28 -0.98 11.06
N GLU A 123 -29.41 -1.33 9.77
CA GLU A 123 -30.04 -2.58 9.34
C GLU A 123 -28.98 -3.66 9.07
N PRO A 124 -28.90 -4.74 9.89
CA PRO A 124 -27.98 -5.85 9.68
C PRO A 124 -28.07 -6.51 8.29
N ILE A 125 -26.94 -7.04 7.80
CA ILE A 125 -26.92 -8.04 6.73
C ILE A 125 -27.07 -9.41 7.41
N PRO A 126 -28.25 -10.05 7.36
CA PRO A 126 -28.45 -11.29 8.10
C PRO A 126 -27.63 -12.43 7.47
N GLU A 127 -27.26 -13.44 8.26
CA GLU A 127 -26.40 -14.55 7.82
C GLU A 127 -26.91 -15.24 6.54
N GLU A 128 -28.23 -15.37 6.35
CA GLU A 128 -28.81 -15.95 5.13
C GLU A 128 -28.59 -15.11 3.86
N ARG A 129 -28.05 -13.90 3.99
CA ARG A 129 -27.65 -12.98 2.92
C ARG A 129 -26.13 -12.95 2.73
N ILE A 130 -25.38 -13.84 3.37
CA ILE A 130 -23.93 -13.99 3.18
C ILE A 130 -23.69 -15.35 2.52
N PHE A 131 -23.28 -15.33 1.26
CA PHE A 131 -23.20 -16.52 0.41
C PHE A 131 -21.76 -16.98 0.20
N ALA A 132 -21.40 -18.09 0.83
CA ALA A 132 -20.21 -18.87 0.47
C ALA A 132 -20.41 -19.48 -0.93
N ALA A 133 -19.92 -18.80 -1.98
CA ALA A 133 -20.11 -19.20 -3.36
C ALA A 133 -19.25 -20.44 -3.69
N ARG A 134 -19.91 -21.48 -4.22
CA ARG A 134 -19.31 -22.75 -4.61
C ARG A 134 -20.08 -23.38 -5.77
N PRO A 135 -19.49 -24.29 -6.56
CA PRO A 135 -20.23 -25.07 -7.54
C PRO A 135 -21.46 -25.76 -6.92
N GLY A 136 -22.65 -25.44 -7.44
CA GLY A 136 -23.93 -26.01 -6.98
C GLY A 136 -24.68 -25.19 -5.94
N VAL A 137 -24.05 -24.17 -5.33
CA VAL A 137 -24.73 -23.16 -4.51
C VAL A 137 -25.49 -22.20 -5.43
N LYS A 138 -26.75 -21.90 -5.10
CA LYS A 138 -27.55 -20.92 -5.84
C LYS A 138 -27.35 -19.55 -5.23
N LEU A 139 -26.77 -18.64 -6.01
CA LEU A 139 -26.67 -17.23 -5.65
C LEU A 139 -27.98 -16.51 -5.97
N PRO A 140 -28.35 -15.46 -5.21
CA PRO A 140 -29.43 -14.56 -5.58
C PRO A 140 -29.18 -13.89 -6.92
N LYS A 141 -30.22 -13.22 -7.44
CA LYS A 141 -29.99 -12.27 -8.52
C LYS A 141 -29.37 -11.01 -7.95
N CYS A 142 -28.51 -10.37 -8.73
CA CYS A 142 -27.96 -9.06 -8.42
C CYS A 142 -28.41 -8.06 -9.48
N GLN A 143 -29.17 -7.05 -9.07
CA GLN A 143 -29.80 -6.04 -9.93
C GLN A 143 -30.56 -6.68 -11.10
N GLY A 144 -31.29 -7.76 -10.80
CA GLY A 144 -32.05 -8.54 -11.78
C GLY A 144 -31.22 -9.50 -12.65
N THR A 145 -29.89 -9.43 -12.60
CA THR A 145 -28.96 -10.34 -13.28
C THR A 145 -28.85 -11.66 -12.54
N THR A 146 -28.90 -12.77 -13.26
CA THR A 146 -28.72 -14.10 -12.65
C THR A 146 -27.25 -14.40 -12.48
N LEU A 147 -26.82 -14.60 -11.25
CA LEU A 147 -25.45 -14.95 -10.92
C LEU A 147 -25.22 -16.46 -10.90
N THR A 148 -23.99 -16.84 -11.18
CA THR A 148 -23.46 -18.20 -11.09
C THR A 148 -22.18 -18.18 -10.27
N TYR A 149 -21.67 -19.36 -9.92
CA TYR A 149 -20.37 -19.45 -9.25
C TYR A 149 -19.23 -18.82 -10.07
N GLU A 150 -19.29 -18.83 -11.40
CA GLU A 150 -18.25 -18.19 -12.23
C GLU A 150 -18.18 -16.67 -12.05
N ASP A 151 -19.29 -16.02 -11.69
CA ASP A 151 -19.33 -14.58 -11.43
C ASP A 151 -18.72 -14.23 -10.05
N ALA A 152 -18.70 -15.20 -9.13
CA ALA A 152 -18.06 -15.06 -7.83
C ALA A 152 -16.64 -15.63 -7.77
N ARG A 153 -16.23 -16.44 -8.76
CA ARG A 153 -14.95 -17.18 -8.73
C ARG A 153 -13.78 -16.19 -8.73
N GLU A 154 -12.81 -16.42 -7.84
CA GLU A 154 -11.69 -15.50 -7.58
C GLU A 154 -12.14 -14.11 -7.09
N ASN A 155 -13.37 -13.96 -6.57
CA ASN A 155 -13.93 -12.67 -6.18
C ASN A 155 -14.70 -12.71 -4.85
N ALA A 156 -14.87 -11.53 -4.25
CA ALA A 156 -15.90 -11.23 -3.26
C ALA A 156 -16.64 -9.97 -3.72
N PHE A 157 -17.92 -9.84 -3.37
CA PHE A 157 -18.69 -8.65 -3.69
C PHE A 157 -19.90 -8.50 -2.78
N TYR A 158 -20.24 -7.24 -2.48
CA TYR A 158 -21.57 -6.82 -2.07
C TYR A 158 -22.45 -6.49 -3.29
N CYS A 159 -23.67 -7.02 -3.31
CA CYS A 159 -24.65 -6.65 -4.31
C CYS A 159 -25.54 -5.49 -3.82
N TYR A 160 -25.31 -4.32 -4.41
CA TYR A 160 -26.12 -3.11 -4.23
C TYR A 160 -27.61 -3.33 -4.53
N GLU A 161 -28.47 -2.64 -3.77
CA GLU A 161 -29.93 -2.70 -3.77
C GLU A 161 -30.54 -4.05 -3.33
N ASP A 162 -29.91 -5.18 -3.66
CA ASP A 162 -30.38 -6.52 -3.28
C ASP A 162 -29.86 -6.96 -1.89
N ASN A 163 -28.91 -6.21 -1.29
CA ASN A 163 -28.39 -6.35 0.08
C ASN A 163 -27.98 -7.78 0.43
N PHE A 164 -26.91 -8.26 -0.23
CA PHE A 164 -26.26 -9.53 0.10
C PHE A 164 -24.78 -9.50 -0.28
N ILE A 165 -23.97 -10.29 0.41
CA ILE A 165 -22.56 -10.49 0.10
C ILE A 165 -22.37 -11.90 -0.46
N ALA A 166 -21.50 -12.07 -1.45
CA ALA A 166 -21.05 -13.38 -1.89
C ALA A 166 -19.53 -13.40 -2.06
N TYR A 167 -18.91 -14.54 -1.73
CA TYR A 167 -17.46 -14.70 -1.80
C TYR A 167 -17.07 -16.09 -2.30
N ASP A 168 -15.96 -16.19 -3.03
CA ASP A 168 -15.40 -17.48 -3.45
C ASP A 168 -14.80 -18.25 -2.28
N ASP A 169 -15.57 -19.21 -1.79
CA ASP A 169 -15.17 -20.12 -0.71
C ASP A 169 -14.24 -21.25 -1.19
N VAL A 170 -14.04 -21.40 -2.50
CA VAL A 170 -13.26 -22.50 -3.10
C VAL A 170 -11.82 -22.09 -3.43
N ASN A 171 -11.60 -20.88 -3.96
CA ASN A 171 -10.26 -20.43 -4.37
C ASN A 171 -9.81 -19.19 -3.60
N LEU A 172 -10.56 -18.08 -3.69
CA LEU A 172 -10.12 -16.80 -3.15
C LEU A 172 -9.87 -16.84 -1.64
N PHE A 173 -10.90 -17.06 -0.83
CA PHE A 173 -10.77 -16.98 0.63
C PHE A 173 -9.78 -18.02 1.20
N PRO A 174 -9.79 -19.30 0.75
CA PRO A 174 -8.75 -20.24 1.12
C PRO A 174 -7.33 -19.78 0.77
N ARG A 175 -7.14 -19.14 -0.40
CA ARG A 175 -5.83 -18.62 -0.83
C ARG A 175 -5.40 -17.44 0.04
N LEU A 176 -6.28 -16.46 0.25
CA LEU A 176 -5.97 -15.28 1.06
C LEU A 176 -5.53 -15.69 2.46
N HIS A 177 -6.29 -16.59 3.10
CA HIS A 177 -5.93 -17.09 4.41
C HIS A 177 -4.59 -17.83 4.42
N ARG A 178 -4.31 -18.64 3.39
CA ARG A 178 -3.05 -19.40 3.28
C ARG A 178 -1.85 -18.48 3.08
N ASP A 179 -1.97 -17.50 2.20
CA ASP A 179 -0.82 -16.70 1.73
C ASP A 179 -0.59 -15.46 2.61
N PHE A 180 -1.65 -14.90 3.20
CA PHE A 180 -1.60 -13.66 3.98
C PHE A 180 -2.04 -13.83 5.44
N GLY A 181 -2.57 -14.99 5.83
CA GLY A 181 -2.91 -15.30 7.22
C GLY A 181 -4.34 -14.93 7.62
N GLU A 182 -4.60 -15.02 8.92
CA GLU A 182 -5.97 -15.02 9.48
C GLU A 182 -6.74 -13.71 9.24
N LEU A 183 -6.07 -12.56 9.27
CA LEU A 183 -6.72 -11.26 9.15
C LEU A 183 -7.09 -10.88 7.69
N ALA A 184 -6.50 -11.54 6.69
CA ALA A 184 -6.74 -11.19 5.29
C ALA A 184 -8.21 -11.40 4.85
N VAL A 185 -8.82 -12.51 5.28
CA VAL A 185 -10.23 -12.80 4.95
C VAL A 185 -11.21 -11.86 5.67
N PRO A 186 -11.10 -11.62 6.99
CA PRO A 186 -11.86 -10.59 7.70
C PRO A 186 -11.75 -9.20 7.06
N LEU A 187 -10.56 -8.82 6.62
CA LEU A 187 -10.35 -7.51 6.01
C LEU A 187 -11.08 -7.35 4.68
N VAL A 188 -11.05 -8.36 3.81
CA VAL A 188 -11.86 -8.38 2.59
C VAL A 188 -13.36 -8.36 2.93
N MET A 189 -13.79 -9.11 3.94
CA MET A 189 -15.19 -9.07 4.37
C MET A 189 -15.61 -7.68 4.88
N ALA A 190 -14.75 -6.99 5.61
CA ALA A 190 -14.99 -5.64 6.09
C ALA A 190 -15.10 -4.62 4.93
N HIS A 191 -14.30 -4.80 3.86
CA HIS A 191 -14.42 -4.03 2.63
C HIS A 191 -15.80 -4.24 1.97
N GLU A 192 -16.23 -5.49 1.79
CA GLU A 192 -17.57 -5.77 1.23
C GLU A 192 -18.69 -5.20 2.11
N TRP A 193 -18.49 -5.21 3.42
CA TRP A 193 -19.42 -4.55 4.35
C TRP A 193 -19.46 -3.04 4.15
N GLY A 194 -18.31 -2.41 3.84
CA GLY A 194 -18.21 -1.00 3.48
C GLY A 194 -19.12 -0.61 2.33
N HIS A 195 -19.25 -1.45 1.29
CA HIS A 195 -20.26 -1.27 0.25
C HIS A 195 -21.70 -1.37 0.78
N GLY A 196 -21.95 -2.27 1.73
CA GLY A 196 -23.23 -2.33 2.42
C GLY A 196 -23.59 -1.05 3.18
N ILE A 197 -22.59 -0.38 3.77
CA ILE A 197 -22.74 0.92 4.41
C ILE A 197 -23.02 2.02 3.37
N GLN A 198 -22.29 2.00 2.25
CA GLN A 198 -22.52 2.93 1.13
C GLN A 198 -23.94 2.85 0.58
N ASP A 199 -24.44 1.63 0.38
CA ASP A 199 -25.80 1.38 -0.12
C ASP A 199 -26.86 1.93 0.84
N ARG A 200 -26.67 1.74 2.16
CA ARG A 200 -27.57 2.27 3.20
C ARG A 200 -27.49 3.78 3.35
N ALA A 201 -26.31 4.36 3.16
CA ALA A 201 -26.09 5.80 3.18
C ALA A 201 -26.58 6.51 1.91
N GLU A 202 -27.06 5.76 0.90
CA GLU A 202 -27.45 6.27 -0.42
C GLU A 202 -26.31 7.07 -1.10
N ASN A 203 -25.05 6.65 -0.91
CA ASN A 203 -23.88 7.31 -1.50
C ASN A 203 -23.75 6.95 -2.99
N GLU A 204 -23.92 7.93 -3.88
CA GLU A 204 -23.72 7.79 -5.33
C GLU A 204 -22.39 8.43 -5.78
N PHE A 205 -21.35 7.63 -5.99
CA PHE A 205 -20.06 8.13 -6.48
C PHE A 205 -20.04 8.35 -8.01
N GLU A 206 -19.36 9.40 -8.45
CA GLU A 206 -19.16 9.68 -9.89
C GLU A 206 -18.16 8.72 -10.55
N ALA A 207 -17.24 8.14 -9.78
CA ALA A 207 -16.20 7.22 -10.23
C ALA A 207 -16.16 5.97 -9.34
N ASP A 208 -16.01 4.79 -9.95
CA ASP A 208 -15.97 3.51 -9.23
C ASP A 208 -14.81 3.46 -8.24
N VAL A 209 -13.63 3.95 -8.62
CA VAL A 209 -12.46 4.02 -7.72
C VAL A 209 -12.79 4.74 -6.40
N LEU A 210 -13.54 5.84 -6.41
CA LEU A 210 -13.85 6.56 -5.17
C LEU A 210 -14.78 5.77 -4.24
N LYS A 211 -15.69 4.98 -4.83
CA LYS A 211 -16.55 4.05 -4.09
C LYS A 211 -15.70 2.94 -3.44
N GLU A 212 -14.77 2.36 -4.19
CA GLU A 212 -13.85 1.33 -3.69
C GLU A 212 -12.94 1.86 -2.57
N LEU A 213 -12.36 3.06 -2.75
CA LEU A 213 -11.50 3.69 -1.75
C LEU A 213 -12.25 4.04 -0.45
N GLN A 214 -13.52 4.46 -0.52
CA GLN A 214 -14.31 4.66 0.70
C GLN A 214 -14.62 3.31 1.39
N ALA A 215 -14.85 2.23 0.65
CA ALA A 215 -15.03 0.90 1.24
C ALA A 215 -13.76 0.41 1.95
N ASP A 216 -12.58 0.65 1.36
CA ASP A 216 -11.29 0.43 2.04
C ASP A 216 -11.14 1.27 3.30
N CYS A 217 -11.52 2.55 3.26
CA CYS A 217 -11.52 3.40 4.45
C CYS A 217 -12.45 2.85 5.54
N PHE A 218 -13.66 2.43 5.19
CA PHE A 218 -14.56 1.82 6.17
C PHE A 218 -14.01 0.53 6.76
N ALA A 219 -13.38 -0.33 5.95
CA ALA A 219 -12.69 -1.52 6.44
C ALA A 219 -11.55 -1.14 7.42
N GLY A 220 -10.79 -0.10 7.08
CA GLY A 220 -9.75 0.47 7.95
C GLY A 220 -10.29 0.94 9.28
N SER A 221 -11.44 1.62 9.29
CA SER A 221 -12.09 2.10 10.50
C SER A 221 -12.46 0.96 11.47
N TRP A 222 -12.95 -0.16 10.94
CA TRP A 222 -13.20 -1.36 11.73
C TRP A 222 -11.90 -1.96 12.29
N ILE A 223 -10.81 -2.00 11.52
CA ILE A 223 -9.50 -2.45 12.04
C ILE A 223 -9.01 -1.51 13.16
N GLY A 224 -9.23 -0.20 13.02
CA GLY A 224 -8.92 0.78 14.07
C GLY A 224 -9.70 0.52 15.37
N PHE A 225 -10.99 0.19 15.25
CA PHE A 225 -11.82 -0.25 16.37
C PHE A 225 -11.26 -1.52 17.03
N VAL A 226 -10.97 -2.57 16.26
CA VAL A 226 -10.36 -3.82 16.73
C VAL A 226 -9.06 -3.56 17.50
N ALA A 227 -8.21 -2.66 16.98
CA ALA A 227 -6.95 -2.28 17.61
C ALA A 227 -7.15 -1.59 18.98
N SER A 228 -8.21 -0.78 19.12
CA SER A 228 -8.45 0.05 20.30
C SER A 228 -9.19 -0.66 21.43
N GLU A 229 -10.20 -1.46 21.10
CA GLU A 229 -11.05 -2.16 22.08
C GLU A 229 -10.49 -3.56 22.44
N GLY A 230 -9.53 -4.06 21.67
CA GLY A 230 -8.83 -5.32 21.94
C GLY A 230 -9.72 -6.53 21.73
N ASP A 231 -10.37 -6.62 20.55
CA ASP A 231 -11.15 -7.80 20.16
C ASP A 231 -10.23 -9.04 20.21
N PRO A 232 -10.45 -9.97 21.16
CA PRO A 232 -9.52 -11.08 21.40
C PRO A 232 -9.45 -12.07 20.24
N GLU A 233 -10.41 -11.99 19.30
CA GLU A 233 -10.44 -12.87 18.13
C GLU A 233 -9.49 -12.41 17.02
N PHE A 234 -9.01 -11.16 17.05
CA PHE A 234 -8.10 -10.62 16.03
C PHE A 234 -6.79 -10.12 16.65
N ASP A 235 -5.71 -10.89 16.45
CA ASP A 235 -4.37 -10.40 16.78
C ASP A 235 -3.83 -9.57 15.62
N LEU A 236 -3.74 -8.25 15.79
CA LEU A 236 -3.14 -7.39 14.78
C LEU A 236 -1.61 -7.48 14.76
N ARG A 237 -0.98 -7.88 15.88
CA ARG A 237 0.47 -7.81 16.11
C ARG A 237 1.24 -8.87 15.31
N GLY A 238 2.58 -8.78 15.39
CA GLY A 238 3.48 -9.80 14.84
C GLY A 238 3.42 -9.88 13.31
N GLY A 239 3.10 -8.76 12.65
CA GLY A 239 2.98 -8.68 11.20
C GLY A 239 1.69 -9.29 10.66
N ASN A 240 0.66 -9.50 11.50
CA ASN A 240 -0.66 -9.93 11.01
C ASN A 240 -1.34 -8.81 10.21
N LEU A 241 -1.29 -7.56 10.69
CA LEU A 241 -1.80 -6.41 9.93
C LEU A 241 -1.01 -6.18 8.63
N ASP A 242 0.32 -6.28 8.68
CA ASP A 242 1.18 -6.13 7.51
C ASP A 242 0.82 -7.14 6.40
N ARG A 243 0.59 -8.40 6.76
CA ARG A 243 0.19 -9.42 5.77
C ARG A 243 -1.23 -9.20 5.25
N ALA A 244 -2.16 -8.72 6.08
CA ALA A 244 -3.51 -8.39 5.62
C ALA A 244 -3.48 -7.22 4.62
N ILE A 245 -2.62 -6.23 4.81
CA ILE A 245 -2.39 -5.14 3.85
C ILE A 245 -1.78 -5.66 2.56
N ALA A 246 -0.82 -6.59 2.64
CA ALA A 246 -0.31 -7.26 1.45
C ALA A 246 -1.42 -7.99 0.66
N ALA A 247 -2.46 -8.48 1.34
CA ALA A 247 -3.63 -9.06 0.67
C ALA A 247 -4.47 -8.02 -0.10
N ILE A 248 -4.56 -6.77 0.37
CA ILE A 248 -5.23 -5.68 -0.38
C ILE A 248 -4.54 -5.43 -1.72
N LEU A 249 -3.20 -5.54 -1.76
CA LEU A 249 -2.43 -5.36 -2.99
C LEU A 249 -2.76 -6.40 -4.07
N GLU A 250 -3.35 -7.55 -3.74
CA GLU A 250 -3.80 -8.55 -4.72
C GLU A 250 -5.04 -8.11 -5.51
N PHE A 251 -5.76 -7.12 -5.00
CA PHE A 251 -7.01 -6.61 -5.55
C PHE A 251 -6.84 -5.20 -6.13
N ARG A 252 -5.61 -4.72 -6.29
CA ARG A 252 -5.32 -3.47 -6.98
C ARG A 252 -5.56 -3.62 -8.47
N ASP A 253 -5.81 -2.50 -9.15
CA ASP A 253 -5.90 -2.51 -10.59
C ASP A 253 -4.54 -2.83 -11.23
N PRO A 254 -4.50 -3.49 -12.41
CA PRO A 254 -3.26 -3.68 -13.14
C PRO A 254 -2.56 -2.35 -13.40
N VAL A 255 -1.22 -2.36 -13.33
CA VAL A 255 -0.42 -1.15 -13.54
C VAL A 255 -0.76 -0.46 -14.87
N GLY A 256 -1.06 0.84 -14.80
CA GLY A 256 -1.45 1.67 -15.94
C GLY A 256 -2.94 1.63 -16.29
N THR A 257 -3.77 0.96 -15.49
CA THR A 257 -5.23 1.08 -15.56
C THR A 257 -5.65 2.51 -15.29
N SER A 258 -6.74 2.95 -15.93
CA SER A 258 -7.26 4.29 -15.74
C SER A 258 -8.20 4.29 -14.54
N ALA A 259 -8.01 5.22 -13.61
CA ALA A 259 -8.94 5.46 -12.50
C ALA A 259 -10.39 5.76 -12.95
N ASP A 260 -10.55 6.30 -14.18
CA ASP A 260 -11.87 6.52 -14.81
C ASP A 260 -12.49 5.25 -15.44
N GLU A 261 -11.80 4.11 -15.42
CA GLU A 261 -12.32 2.85 -15.97
C GLU A 261 -13.49 2.33 -15.12
N GLN A 262 -14.51 1.81 -15.78
CA GLN A 262 -15.64 1.18 -15.08
C GLN A 262 -15.15 -0.05 -14.33
N GLY A 263 -15.41 -0.10 -13.02
CA GLY A 263 -14.92 -1.16 -12.13
C GLY A 263 -13.46 -1.00 -11.72
N ALA A 264 -12.87 0.19 -11.83
CA ALA A 264 -11.58 0.49 -11.23
C ALA A 264 -11.64 0.38 -9.70
N HIS A 265 -10.71 -0.36 -9.11
CA HIS A 265 -10.51 -0.51 -7.67
C HIS A 265 -9.53 0.54 -7.13
N GLY A 266 -8.64 1.05 -7.97
CA GLY A 266 -7.56 1.95 -7.61
C GLY A 266 -6.20 1.25 -7.50
N SER A 267 -5.14 2.09 -7.47
CA SER A 267 -3.77 1.63 -7.22
C SER A 267 -3.61 1.01 -5.83
N GLY A 268 -2.58 0.18 -5.65
CA GLY A 268 -2.25 -0.37 -4.33
C GLY A 268 -2.03 0.74 -3.30
N PHE A 269 -1.40 1.85 -3.69
CA PHE A 269 -1.20 3.01 -2.84
C PHE A 269 -2.50 3.70 -2.44
N ASP A 270 -3.40 3.99 -3.39
CA ASP A 270 -4.67 4.65 -3.08
C ASP A 270 -5.50 3.83 -2.07
N ARG A 271 -5.52 2.51 -2.27
CA ARG A 271 -6.28 1.56 -1.44
C ARG A 271 -5.70 1.44 -0.03
N VAL A 272 -4.38 1.26 0.09
CA VAL A 272 -3.71 1.20 1.41
C VAL A 272 -3.79 2.55 2.13
N ALA A 273 -3.65 3.67 1.42
CA ALA A 273 -3.79 5.00 2.00
C ALA A 273 -5.19 5.23 2.56
N SER A 274 -6.22 4.78 1.86
CA SER A 274 -7.61 4.88 2.31
C SER A 274 -7.90 3.98 3.51
N LEU A 275 -7.41 2.74 3.50
CA LEU A 275 -7.45 1.86 4.67
C LEU A 275 -6.82 2.53 5.90
N GLN A 276 -5.63 3.12 5.74
CA GLN A 276 -4.93 3.81 6.82
C GLN A 276 -5.70 5.03 7.34
N GLU A 277 -6.34 5.80 6.46
CA GLU A 277 -7.17 6.94 6.87
C GLU A 277 -8.31 6.47 7.77
N GLY A 278 -9.00 5.40 7.39
CA GLY A 278 -10.04 4.80 8.21
C GLY A 278 -9.53 4.32 9.56
N PHE A 279 -8.40 3.60 9.58
CA PHE A 279 -7.78 3.10 10.81
C PHE A 279 -7.46 4.23 11.80
N GLU A 280 -7.00 5.37 11.30
CA GLU A 280 -6.53 6.49 12.13
C GLU A 280 -7.63 7.46 12.54
N SER A 281 -8.56 7.72 11.62
CA SER A 281 -9.52 8.81 11.73
C SER A 281 -10.97 8.34 11.91
N GLY A 282 -11.20 7.02 11.87
CA GLY A 282 -12.51 6.42 12.06
C GLY A 282 -13.49 6.66 10.90
N PRO A 283 -14.75 6.22 11.05
CA PRO A 283 -15.72 6.20 9.96
C PRO A 283 -16.20 7.62 9.58
N ASP A 284 -16.09 8.59 10.48
CA ASP A 284 -16.33 10.02 10.23
C ASP A 284 -15.49 10.58 9.08
N ALA A 285 -14.22 10.19 8.98
CA ALA A 285 -13.34 10.62 7.90
C ALA A 285 -13.75 9.98 6.57
N CYS A 286 -14.05 8.68 6.60
CA CYS A 286 -14.47 7.91 5.44
C CYS A 286 -15.78 8.46 4.84
N ALA A 287 -16.76 8.80 5.67
CA ALA A 287 -18.04 9.36 5.21
C ALA A 287 -17.87 10.65 4.38
N ARG A 288 -16.82 11.44 4.65
CA ARG A 288 -16.54 12.68 3.93
C ARG A 288 -16.03 12.47 2.51
N TYR A 289 -15.64 11.25 2.11
CA TYR A 289 -15.17 10.98 0.74
C TYR A 289 -16.20 11.39 -0.32
N PHE A 290 -17.49 11.34 0.01
CA PHE A 290 -18.55 11.79 -0.89
C PHE A 290 -18.49 13.30 -1.18
N GLU A 291 -18.16 14.13 -0.18
CA GLU A 291 -18.09 15.59 -0.32
C GLU A 291 -16.68 16.09 -0.65
N ASN A 292 -15.67 15.38 -0.16
CA ASN A 292 -14.25 15.69 -0.25
C ASN A 292 -13.47 14.38 -0.51
N PRO A 293 -13.51 13.87 -1.75
CA PRO A 293 -12.83 12.64 -2.11
C PRO A 293 -11.30 12.77 -1.96
N PRO A 294 -10.59 11.66 -1.69
CA PRO A 294 -9.13 11.65 -1.72
C PRO A 294 -8.60 11.99 -3.11
N VAL A 295 -7.35 12.45 -3.16
CA VAL A 295 -6.64 12.58 -4.43
C VAL A 295 -6.28 11.17 -4.90
N ILE A 296 -6.76 10.81 -6.08
CA ILE A 296 -6.37 9.56 -6.74
C ILE A 296 -4.99 9.77 -7.35
N VAL A 297 -4.04 8.92 -7.00
CA VAL A 297 -2.65 9.00 -7.49
C VAL A 297 -2.33 7.92 -8.52
N GLU A 298 -3.27 7.06 -8.84
CA GLU A 298 -3.22 6.21 -10.02
C GLU A 298 -3.10 7.07 -11.30
N ILE A 299 -1.99 6.86 -12.02
CA ILE A 299 -1.66 7.59 -13.24
C ILE A 299 -1.60 6.61 -14.43
N PRO A 300 -1.90 7.05 -15.66
CA PRO A 300 -1.71 6.24 -16.86
C PRO A 300 -0.26 6.29 -17.35
N PHE A 301 0.14 5.30 -18.16
CA PHE A 301 1.43 5.33 -18.85
C PHE A 301 1.53 6.55 -19.77
N SER A 302 2.72 7.14 -19.82
CA SER A 302 2.98 8.35 -20.59
C SER A 302 3.08 8.07 -22.10
N ASP A 303 3.64 6.92 -22.50
CA ASP A 303 3.70 6.45 -23.88
C ASP A 303 3.84 4.92 -24.02
N GLU A 304 4.03 4.42 -25.24
CA GLU A 304 4.16 2.99 -25.53
C GLU A 304 5.48 2.38 -25.01
N ALA A 305 6.56 3.17 -24.92
CA ALA A 305 7.82 2.68 -24.39
C ALA A 305 7.73 2.51 -22.87
N ASP A 306 7.12 3.47 -22.19
CA ASP A 306 6.79 3.44 -20.76
C ASP A 306 5.90 2.23 -20.41
N ALA A 307 4.83 2.01 -21.17
CA ALA A 307 3.99 0.81 -21.02
C ALA A 307 4.76 -0.51 -21.30
N ALA A 308 5.70 -0.50 -22.25
CA ALA A 308 6.47 -1.69 -22.61
C ALA A 308 7.55 -2.07 -21.59
N SER A 309 8.10 -1.09 -20.86
CA SER A 309 8.97 -1.34 -19.70
C SER A 309 8.18 -1.61 -18.42
N GLY A 310 6.86 -1.44 -18.43
CA GLY A 310 6.05 -1.49 -17.22
C GLY A 310 6.37 -0.34 -16.28
N GLY A 311 6.75 0.82 -16.82
CA GLY A 311 7.10 2.02 -16.06
C GLY A 311 8.54 2.09 -15.56
N ASN A 312 9.26 0.98 -15.66
CA ASN A 312 10.56 0.82 -15.01
C ASN A 312 11.72 1.42 -15.82
N LEU A 313 12.63 2.12 -15.14
CA LEU A 313 13.96 2.46 -15.65
C LEU A 313 14.83 1.21 -15.87
N PRO A 314 15.80 1.22 -16.80
CA PRO A 314 16.80 0.16 -16.89
C PRO A 314 17.59 0.02 -15.59
N ALA A 315 17.85 -1.22 -15.16
CA ALA A 315 18.55 -1.53 -13.88
C ALA A 315 19.84 -0.72 -13.64
N ASP A 316 20.65 -0.49 -14.68
CA ASP A 316 21.91 0.25 -14.58
C ASP A 316 21.71 1.78 -14.48
N GLU A 317 20.51 2.28 -14.74
CA GLU A 317 20.13 3.70 -14.61
C GLU A 317 19.47 4.03 -13.28
N VAL A 318 18.96 3.04 -12.54
CA VAL A 318 18.17 3.24 -11.30
C VAL A 318 18.97 3.96 -10.21
N ILE A 319 20.17 3.49 -9.86
CA ILE A 319 21.00 4.12 -8.82
C ILE A 319 21.47 5.51 -9.24
N PRO A 320 21.99 5.73 -10.48
CA PRO A 320 22.25 7.08 -10.98
C PRO A 320 21.06 8.03 -10.89
N ALA A 321 19.86 7.57 -11.29
CA ALA A 321 18.65 8.37 -11.21
C ALA A 321 18.32 8.73 -9.76
N ALA A 322 18.33 7.74 -8.85
CA ALA A 322 18.07 7.95 -7.42
C ALA A 322 19.01 9.01 -6.81
N VAL A 323 20.31 8.91 -7.07
CA VAL A 323 21.29 9.89 -6.54
C VAL A 323 21.04 11.28 -7.12
N GLU A 324 20.72 11.40 -8.41
CA GLU A 324 20.47 12.69 -9.05
C GLU A 324 19.19 13.36 -8.53
N THR A 325 18.09 12.63 -8.43
CA THR A 325 16.79 13.13 -7.97
C THR A 325 16.80 13.46 -6.47
N LEU A 326 17.39 12.61 -5.63
CA LEU A 326 17.53 12.86 -4.19
C LEU A 326 18.42 14.07 -3.90
N ASN A 327 19.50 14.24 -4.68
CA ASN A 327 20.33 15.43 -4.58
C ASN A 327 19.57 16.72 -4.89
N ASP A 328 18.77 16.72 -5.96
CA ASP A 328 17.97 17.89 -6.31
C ASP A 328 16.92 18.18 -5.24
N PHE A 329 16.19 17.15 -4.78
CA PHE A 329 15.21 17.28 -3.71
C PHE A 329 15.81 17.89 -2.44
N TYR A 330 16.87 17.27 -1.89
CA TYR A 330 17.45 17.75 -0.62
C TYR A 330 18.18 19.07 -0.74
N THR A 331 18.73 19.42 -1.92
CA THR A 331 19.28 20.77 -2.16
C THR A 331 18.19 21.85 -2.06
N GLN A 332 16.95 21.51 -2.42
CA GLN A 332 15.81 22.44 -2.32
C GLN A 332 15.28 22.59 -0.89
N VAL A 333 15.31 21.52 -0.07
CA VAL A 333 14.65 21.50 1.25
C VAL A 333 15.59 21.58 2.46
N GLU A 334 16.89 21.26 2.32
CA GLU A 334 17.86 21.28 3.40
C GLU A 334 19.08 22.16 3.07
N PRO A 335 19.20 23.37 3.65
CA PRO A 335 20.28 24.30 3.35
C PRO A 335 21.70 23.80 3.67
N LEU A 336 21.84 22.85 4.59
CA LEU A 336 23.14 22.25 4.94
C LEU A 336 23.49 21.04 4.07
N TYR A 337 22.60 20.62 3.17
CA TYR A 337 22.80 19.46 2.33
C TYR A 337 23.97 19.66 1.38
N VAL A 338 24.89 18.70 1.39
CA VAL A 338 25.99 18.61 0.40
C VAL A 338 25.63 17.48 -0.57
N PRO A 339 25.48 17.78 -1.88
CA PRO A 339 25.18 16.77 -2.89
C PRO A 339 26.22 15.65 -2.94
N LYS A 340 25.72 14.43 -3.13
CA LYS A 340 26.50 13.19 -3.22
C LYS A 340 26.79 12.85 -4.67
N THR A 341 27.86 12.11 -4.91
CA THR A 341 28.20 11.57 -6.23
C THR A 341 28.12 10.05 -6.21
N LEU A 342 28.21 9.42 -7.38
CA LEU A 342 28.29 7.97 -7.45
C LEU A 342 29.55 7.40 -6.77
N ASP A 343 30.60 8.20 -6.56
CA ASP A 343 31.77 7.77 -5.80
C ASP A 343 31.48 7.68 -4.28
N ASP A 344 30.40 8.31 -3.80
CA ASP A 344 29.93 8.20 -2.41
C ASP A 344 29.02 6.98 -2.19
N VAL A 345 28.71 6.23 -3.24
CA VAL A 345 27.82 5.07 -3.22
C VAL A 345 28.60 3.82 -3.63
N TYR A 346 28.52 2.75 -2.85
CA TYR A 346 29.23 1.51 -3.15
C TYR A 346 28.34 0.29 -2.93
N SER A 347 28.56 -0.75 -3.74
CA SER A 347 27.93 -2.05 -3.56
C SER A 347 28.78 -2.99 -2.72
N TYR A 348 28.13 -3.96 -2.10
CA TYR A 348 28.74 -5.14 -1.51
C TYR A 348 27.85 -6.36 -1.75
N ASP A 349 28.39 -7.56 -1.54
CA ASP A 349 27.65 -8.81 -1.58
C ASP A 349 27.62 -9.39 -0.16
N SER A 350 26.45 -9.37 0.48
CA SER A 350 26.34 -9.88 1.85
C SER A 350 26.56 -11.39 1.97
N SER A 351 26.57 -12.14 0.86
CA SER A 351 26.89 -13.58 0.85
C SER A 351 28.41 -13.85 0.90
N ASP A 352 29.25 -12.86 0.60
CA ASP A 352 30.69 -12.93 0.74
C ASP A 352 31.12 -12.48 2.15
N GLU A 353 31.09 -13.41 3.11
CA GLU A 353 31.42 -13.15 4.52
C GLU A 353 32.87 -12.65 4.73
N ASP A 354 33.77 -12.84 3.75
CA ASP A 354 35.16 -12.40 3.81
C ASP A 354 35.37 -10.95 3.33
N ASN A 355 34.34 -10.30 2.78
CA ASN A 355 34.42 -8.98 2.16
C ASN A 355 33.19 -8.11 2.50
N LEU A 356 32.88 -8.01 3.79
CA LEU A 356 31.79 -7.18 4.30
C LEU A 356 32.22 -5.70 4.39
N PRO A 357 31.26 -4.76 4.28
CA PRO A 357 31.59 -3.35 4.29
C PRO A 357 32.00 -2.84 5.67
N GLU A 358 32.87 -1.83 5.69
CA GLU A 358 33.22 -1.09 6.90
C GLU A 358 32.36 0.17 7.06
N CYS A 359 32.17 0.59 8.31
CA CYS A 359 31.68 1.93 8.65
C CYS A 359 32.48 2.45 9.85
N GLY A 360 33.09 3.65 9.72
CA GLY A 360 33.94 4.23 10.75
C GLY A 360 35.20 3.42 11.02
N GLY A 361 35.71 2.71 10.01
CA GLY A 361 36.85 1.79 10.11
C GLY A 361 36.56 0.50 10.90
N THR A 362 35.28 0.16 11.08
CA THR A 362 34.84 -1.11 11.69
C THR A 362 34.05 -1.91 10.67
N GLU A 363 34.51 -3.13 10.38
CA GLU A 363 33.79 -4.11 9.56
C GLU A 363 32.44 -4.46 10.19
N GLN A 364 31.38 -4.41 9.39
CA GLN A 364 30.04 -4.67 9.85
C GLN A 364 29.71 -6.17 9.78
N PRO A 365 29.08 -6.76 10.80
CA PRO A 365 28.72 -8.17 10.76
C PRO A 365 27.63 -8.43 9.69
N GLN A 366 27.66 -9.61 9.07
CA GLN A 366 26.72 -9.98 8.00
C GLN A 366 25.26 -9.79 8.42
N SER A 367 24.90 -10.12 9.66
CA SER A 367 23.55 -9.95 10.20
C SER A 367 23.05 -8.51 10.20
N VAL A 368 23.94 -7.52 10.14
CA VAL A 368 23.61 -6.09 10.12
C VAL A 368 23.49 -5.56 8.70
N VAL A 369 24.23 -6.12 7.74
CA VAL A 369 24.32 -5.61 6.36
C VAL A 369 23.62 -6.47 5.31
N ARG A 370 23.21 -7.68 5.67
CA ARG A 370 22.39 -8.53 4.80
C ARG A 370 21.08 -7.82 4.44
N ASN A 371 20.71 -7.85 3.17
CA ASN A 371 19.49 -7.27 2.63
C ASN A 371 19.32 -5.78 2.98
N ARG A 372 20.40 -5.00 2.94
CA ARG A 372 20.41 -3.63 3.45
C ARG A 372 20.89 -2.60 2.43
N VAL A 373 20.26 -1.43 2.49
CA VAL A 373 20.80 -0.14 2.03
C VAL A 373 21.00 0.71 3.28
N PHE A 374 22.16 1.37 3.41
CA PHE A 374 22.46 2.19 4.58
C PHE A 374 23.33 3.41 4.26
N TYR A 375 23.25 4.40 5.14
CA TYR A 375 24.18 5.53 5.20
C TYR A 375 25.14 5.32 6.38
N CYS A 376 26.45 5.33 6.11
CA CYS A 376 27.46 5.32 7.16
C CYS A 376 27.71 6.76 7.64
N ILE A 377 27.33 7.04 8.89
CA ILE A 377 27.47 8.39 9.47
C ILE A 377 28.94 8.81 9.59
N ASP A 378 29.82 7.89 9.99
CA ASP A 378 31.24 8.20 10.23
C ASP A 378 32.01 8.50 8.94
N ASP A 379 31.74 7.75 7.87
CA ASP A 379 32.46 7.86 6.59
C ASP A 379 31.73 8.75 5.58
N GLY A 380 30.43 8.98 5.78
CA GLY A 380 29.61 9.84 4.93
C GLY A 380 29.25 9.25 3.57
N ASN A 381 29.31 7.92 3.42
CA ASN A 381 29.03 7.18 2.19
C ASN A 381 27.79 6.27 2.35
N PHE A 382 27.33 5.69 1.23
CA PHE A 382 26.14 4.85 1.15
C PHE A 382 26.52 3.46 0.66
N GLY A 383 26.15 2.43 1.42
CA GLY A 383 26.37 1.04 1.07
C GLY A 383 25.06 0.35 0.72
N PHE A 384 25.09 -0.56 -0.26
CA PHE A 384 23.95 -1.42 -0.58
C PHE A 384 24.34 -2.86 -0.92
N ASP A 385 23.51 -3.81 -0.50
CA ASP A 385 23.63 -5.23 -0.81
C ASP A 385 23.12 -5.51 -2.24
N GLU A 386 24.05 -5.70 -3.18
CA GLU A 386 23.74 -5.78 -4.62
C GLU A 386 22.84 -6.95 -4.99
N PRO A 387 23.07 -8.20 -4.53
CA PRO A 387 22.14 -9.31 -4.76
C PRO A 387 20.71 -9.03 -4.25
N TYR A 388 20.58 -8.35 -3.11
CA TYR A 388 19.28 -7.98 -2.58
C TYR A 388 18.58 -6.95 -3.46
N LEU A 389 19.28 -5.89 -3.88
CA LEU A 389 18.69 -4.83 -4.69
C LEU A 389 18.33 -5.30 -6.09
N GLN A 390 19.13 -6.20 -6.67
CA GLN A 390 18.77 -6.85 -7.93
C GLN A 390 17.47 -7.64 -7.81
N ARG A 391 17.27 -8.36 -6.71
CA ARG A 391 16.00 -9.05 -6.45
C ARG A 391 14.84 -8.08 -6.31
N ILE A 392 15.01 -6.96 -5.59
CA ILE A 392 13.98 -5.93 -5.47
C ILE A 392 13.61 -5.37 -6.85
N TYR A 393 14.60 -5.06 -7.69
CA TYR A 393 14.35 -4.62 -9.05
C TYR A 393 13.58 -5.67 -9.87
N ASP A 394 13.99 -6.95 -9.80
CA ASP A 394 13.38 -8.02 -10.59
C ASP A 394 11.96 -8.38 -10.14
N GLU A 395 11.66 -8.27 -8.84
CA GLU A 395 10.39 -8.68 -8.23
C GLU A 395 9.40 -7.53 -8.03
N ILE A 396 9.90 -6.32 -7.75
CA ILE A 396 9.10 -5.15 -7.36
C ILE A 396 9.21 -4.06 -8.41
N GLY A 397 10.43 -3.66 -8.77
CA GLY A 397 10.69 -2.64 -9.78
C GLY A 397 11.73 -1.58 -9.35
N ASP A 398 11.97 -0.62 -10.22
CA ASP A 398 12.97 0.43 -10.08
C ASP A 398 12.61 1.40 -8.95
N PHE A 399 11.34 1.78 -8.81
CA PHE A 399 10.93 2.67 -7.76
C PHE A 399 10.93 2.00 -6.38
N GLY A 400 10.76 0.68 -6.33
CA GLY A 400 11.04 -0.13 -5.15
C GLY A 400 12.50 0.05 -4.68
N VAL A 401 13.46 -0.03 -5.60
CA VAL A 401 14.88 0.22 -5.31
C VAL A 401 15.13 1.69 -4.91
N ILE A 402 14.55 2.65 -5.64
CA ILE A 402 14.68 4.09 -5.34
C ILE A 402 14.14 4.40 -3.94
N THR A 403 13.03 3.79 -3.53
CA THR A 403 12.44 3.94 -2.20
C THR A 403 13.40 3.47 -1.11
N LEU A 404 14.03 2.31 -1.28
CA LEU A 404 15.03 1.80 -0.33
C LEU A 404 16.30 2.66 -0.28
N PHE A 405 16.64 3.36 -1.37
CA PHE A 405 17.73 4.34 -1.43
C PHE A 405 17.38 5.69 -0.82
N ALA A 406 16.13 6.13 -0.92
CA ALA A 406 15.67 7.41 -0.38
C ALA A 406 15.75 7.45 1.15
N ASN A 407 15.46 6.34 1.82
CA ASN A 407 15.50 6.22 3.29
C ASN A 407 16.89 6.54 3.90
N PRO A 408 18.03 5.97 3.45
CA PRO A 408 19.34 6.34 3.97
C PRO A 408 19.77 7.76 3.58
N PHE A 409 19.32 8.33 2.45
CA PHE A 409 19.52 9.76 2.16
C PHE A 409 18.77 10.65 3.17
N ALA A 410 17.56 10.26 3.57
CA ALA A 410 16.85 10.92 4.66
C ALA A 410 17.62 10.81 5.99
N THR A 411 18.24 9.67 6.26
CA THR A 411 19.09 9.47 7.46
C THR A 411 20.31 10.41 7.44
N TYR A 412 20.93 10.62 6.27
CA TYR A 412 21.99 11.63 6.10
C TYR A 412 21.49 13.04 6.45
N VAL A 413 20.32 13.43 5.93
CA VAL A 413 19.74 14.75 6.21
C VAL A 413 19.35 14.91 7.68
N GLN A 414 18.75 13.89 8.28
CA GLN A 414 18.46 13.86 9.71
C GLN A 414 19.73 14.00 10.57
N THR A 415 20.85 13.42 10.12
CA THR A 415 22.17 13.59 10.77
C THR A 415 22.62 15.05 10.72
N LEU A 416 22.49 15.73 9.57
CA LEU A 416 22.80 17.16 9.43
C LEU A 416 21.94 18.04 10.35
N GLN A 417 20.68 17.65 10.55
CA GLN A 417 19.71 18.36 11.40
C GLN A 417 19.90 18.07 12.90
N GLY A 418 20.69 17.07 13.27
CA GLY A 418 20.78 16.59 14.65
C GLY A 418 19.46 16.01 15.15
N PHE A 419 18.72 15.32 14.27
CA PHE A 419 17.45 14.70 14.61
C PHE A 419 17.64 13.63 15.70
N PRO A 420 16.85 13.63 16.80
CA PRO A 420 17.03 12.69 17.89
C PRO A 420 16.80 11.23 17.46
N GLY A 421 17.68 10.32 17.87
CA GLY A 421 17.50 8.88 17.64
C GLY A 421 18.12 8.34 16.35
N VAL A 422 18.79 9.17 15.55
CA VAL A 422 19.43 8.75 14.29
C VAL A 422 20.57 7.75 14.53
N GLU A 423 21.48 8.06 15.46
CA GLU A 423 22.61 7.18 15.80
C GLU A 423 22.15 5.84 16.40
N GLU A 424 21.06 5.86 17.16
CA GLU A 424 20.47 4.68 17.77
C GLU A 424 19.50 3.92 16.85
N ASN A 425 19.24 4.43 15.64
CA ASN A 425 18.21 3.93 14.73
C ASN A 425 16.85 3.74 15.43
N ALA A 426 16.46 4.72 16.25
CA ALA A 426 15.22 4.71 17.00
C ALA A 426 13.99 4.86 16.09
N ASP A 427 12.85 4.33 16.50
CA ASP A 427 11.62 4.29 15.70
C ASP A 427 11.22 5.66 15.14
N ASN A 428 11.35 6.73 15.92
CA ASN A 428 11.02 8.07 15.46
C ASN A 428 11.94 8.56 14.33
N ALA A 429 13.22 8.16 14.32
CA ALA A 429 14.15 8.49 13.24
C ALA A 429 13.84 7.65 11.99
N VAL A 430 13.57 6.36 12.15
CA VAL A 430 13.17 5.46 11.06
C VAL A 430 11.89 5.95 10.38
N LEU A 431 10.83 6.16 11.15
CA LEU A 431 9.55 6.69 10.63
C LEU A 431 9.73 8.10 10.05
N GLY A 432 10.56 8.94 10.67
CA GLY A 432 10.90 10.24 10.11
C GLY A 432 11.59 10.13 8.74
N ALA A 433 12.47 9.14 8.54
CA ALA A 433 13.15 8.89 7.26
C ALA A 433 12.17 8.37 6.19
N ASP A 434 11.22 7.52 6.56
CA ASP A 434 10.15 7.08 5.67
C ASP A 434 9.23 8.27 5.27
N CYS A 435 8.95 9.20 6.19
CA CYS A 435 8.24 10.45 5.89
C CYS A 435 9.00 11.36 4.91
N TYR A 436 10.30 11.55 5.11
CA TYR A 436 11.13 12.27 4.12
C TYR A 436 11.12 11.57 2.75
N THR A 437 11.10 10.24 2.73
CA THR A 437 10.98 9.44 1.49
C THR A 437 9.65 9.70 0.79
N GLY A 438 8.55 9.80 1.54
CA GLY A 438 7.25 10.22 1.02
C GLY A 438 7.27 11.61 0.39
N GLY A 439 7.86 12.59 1.09
CA GLY A 439 7.99 13.95 0.57
C GLY A 439 8.85 14.05 -0.70
N TYR A 440 9.87 13.21 -0.82
CA TYR A 440 10.65 13.04 -2.05
C TYR A 440 9.79 12.47 -3.19
N SER A 441 9.02 11.41 -2.92
CA SER A 441 8.09 10.83 -3.91
C SER A 441 7.02 11.84 -4.35
N ALA A 442 6.51 12.67 -3.42
CA ALA A 442 5.60 13.76 -3.76
C ALA A 442 6.25 14.82 -4.65
N ALA A 443 7.54 15.12 -4.47
CA ALA A 443 8.25 16.06 -5.33
C ALA A 443 8.40 15.52 -6.77
N LEU A 444 8.60 14.21 -6.94
CA LEU A 444 8.56 13.56 -8.25
C LEU A 444 7.15 13.59 -8.85
N PHE A 445 6.13 13.23 -8.07
CA PHE A 445 4.73 13.27 -8.50
C PHE A 445 4.31 14.66 -8.98
N ASN A 446 4.71 15.71 -8.25
CA ASN A 446 4.44 17.10 -8.58
C ASN A 446 5.38 17.67 -9.66
N ARG A 447 6.30 16.88 -10.21
CA ARG A 447 7.20 17.24 -11.31
C ARG A 447 8.05 18.48 -11.01
N VAL A 448 8.51 18.61 -9.77
CA VAL A 448 9.33 19.77 -9.32
C VAL A 448 10.82 19.47 -9.26
N LEU A 449 11.23 18.23 -9.56
CA LEU A 449 12.63 17.83 -9.58
C LEU A 449 13.19 17.81 -11.01
N LEU A 450 14.44 18.25 -11.14
CA LEU A 450 15.25 18.22 -12.37
C LEU A 450 14.51 18.79 -13.59
N VAL A 451 13.80 19.90 -13.37
CA VAL A 451 13.00 20.58 -14.40
C VAL A 451 13.89 21.38 -15.33
N ASP A 452 13.84 21.08 -16.63
CA ASP A 452 14.58 21.86 -17.63
C ASP A 452 14.04 23.30 -17.68
N PRO A 453 14.90 24.33 -17.54
CA PRO A 453 14.46 25.72 -17.43
C PRO A 453 13.90 26.29 -18.74
N VAL A 454 14.02 25.58 -19.87
CA VAL A 454 13.55 26.01 -21.19
C VAL A 454 12.26 25.30 -21.58
N SER A 455 12.20 23.97 -21.49
CA SER A 455 10.98 23.21 -21.80
C SER A 455 9.97 23.24 -20.65
N GLY A 456 10.43 23.36 -19.40
CA GLY A 456 9.59 23.20 -18.22
C GLY A 456 9.23 21.74 -17.92
N GLU A 457 9.83 20.79 -18.63
CA GLU A 457 9.60 19.36 -18.43
C GLU A 457 10.63 18.79 -17.43
N PRO A 458 10.20 17.94 -16.49
CA PRO A 458 11.11 17.23 -15.60
C PRO A 458 11.89 16.15 -16.35
N LYS A 459 13.11 15.86 -15.89
CA LYS A 459 13.91 14.76 -16.43
C LYS A 459 13.33 13.38 -16.06
N TYR A 460 12.80 13.26 -14.85
CA TYR A 460 12.17 12.05 -14.33
C TYR A 460 10.76 12.36 -13.83
N ILE A 461 9.84 11.44 -14.04
CA ILE A 461 8.48 11.47 -13.52
C ILE A 461 8.19 10.13 -12.87
N LEU A 462 7.24 10.10 -11.94
CA LEU A 462 6.68 8.81 -11.52
C LEU A 462 5.93 8.18 -12.68
N SER A 463 6.10 6.88 -12.84
CA SER A 463 5.35 6.03 -13.75
C SER A 463 4.22 5.31 -12.98
N PRO A 464 3.20 4.76 -13.67
CA PRO A 464 2.19 3.94 -13.00
C PRO A 464 2.86 2.78 -12.27
N GLY A 465 2.40 2.49 -11.05
CA GLY A 465 2.93 1.40 -10.22
C GLY A 465 4.03 1.82 -9.25
N ASP A 466 4.76 2.90 -9.49
CA ASP A 466 5.89 3.34 -8.63
C ASP A 466 5.52 3.46 -7.14
N LEU A 467 4.35 4.02 -6.83
CA LEU A 467 3.89 4.15 -5.43
C LEU A 467 3.50 2.79 -4.82
N ASP A 468 3.02 1.84 -5.63
CA ASP A 468 2.76 0.47 -5.20
C ASP A 468 4.07 -0.27 -4.94
N GLU A 469 5.10 -0.02 -5.75
CA GLU A 469 6.45 -0.54 -5.55
C GLU A 469 7.04 -0.05 -4.22
N SER A 470 6.75 1.20 -3.83
CA SER A 470 7.17 1.74 -2.53
C SER A 470 6.59 0.94 -1.36
N ILE A 471 5.29 0.62 -1.42
CA ILE A 471 4.62 -0.18 -0.38
C ILE A 471 5.19 -1.60 -0.34
N GLN A 472 5.34 -2.24 -1.50
CA GLN A 472 5.92 -3.58 -1.61
C GLN A 472 7.35 -3.62 -1.07
N ALA A 473 8.17 -2.60 -1.36
CA ALA A 473 9.53 -2.48 -0.84
C ALA A 473 9.55 -2.32 0.68
N PHE A 474 8.61 -1.57 1.27
CA PHE A 474 8.49 -1.50 2.74
C PHE A 474 8.12 -2.86 3.36
N ILE A 475 7.18 -3.59 2.76
CA ILE A 475 6.78 -4.94 3.20
C ILE A 475 7.98 -5.88 3.18
N ASP A 476 8.70 -5.95 2.05
CA ASP A 476 9.89 -6.82 1.93
C ASP A 476 10.99 -6.42 2.92
N TYR A 477 11.28 -5.13 3.03
CA TYR A 477 12.35 -4.63 3.88
C TYR A 477 12.10 -4.86 5.38
N THR A 478 10.85 -4.76 5.84
CA THR A 478 10.51 -5.08 7.24
C THR A 478 10.87 -6.54 7.56
N GLY A 479 10.61 -7.47 6.63
CA GLY A 479 11.01 -8.88 6.78
C GLY A 479 12.53 -9.08 6.78
N ALA A 480 13.27 -8.26 6.02
CA ALA A 480 14.73 -8.31 5.94
C ALA A 480 15.45 -7.73 7.17
N ARG A 481 14.91 -6.67 7.80
CA ARG A 481 15.63 -5.89 8.82
C ARG A 481 15.65 -6.50 10.23
N GLY A 482 14.92 -7.58 10.46
CA GLY A 482 14.93 -8.30 11.75
C GLY A 482 14.52 -7.45 12.96
N VAL A 483 13.67 -6.43 12.78
CA VAL A 483 13.12 -5.69 13.92
C VAL A 483 12.14 -6.63 14.62
N ALA A 484 12.55 -7.18 15.75
CA ALA A 484 11.65 -7.88 16.67
C ALA A 484 10.64 -6.85 17.21
N ALA A 485 9.53 -6.67 16.50
CA ALA A 485 8.56 -5.64 16.81
C ALA A 485 7.31 -6.26 17.44
N ASP A 486 7.05 -5.86 18.68
CA ASP A 486 5.73 -6.00 19.34
C ASP A 486 4.67 -5.04 18.72
N LEU A 487 4.97 -4.43 17.55
CA LEU A 487 4.14 -3.53 16.74
C LEU A 487 4.34 -3.82 15.23
N ASP A 488 3.31 -3.58 14.40
CA ASP A 488 3.38 -3.81 12.95
C ASP A 488 4.20 -2.72 12.25
N ALA A 489 5.49 -2.97 12.11
CA ALA A 489 6.44 -2.00 11.59
C ALA A 489 6.09 -1.56 10.16
N THR A 490 5.59 -2.43 9.27
CA THR A 490 5.30 -1.99 7.89
C THR A 490 4.14 -1.03 7.83
N PHE A 491 3.05 -1.30 8.55
CA PHE A 491 1.90 -0.40 8.62
C PHE A 491 2.31 1.02 9.06
N LEU A 492 3.13 1.13 10.10
CA LEU A 492 3.62 2.42 10.59
C LEU A 492 4.55 3.12 9.60
N ARG A 493 5.39 2.37 8.88
CA ARG A 493 6.32 2.92 7.89
C ARG A 493 5.61 3.40 6.63
N VAL A 494 4.65 2.62 6.12
CA VAL A 494 3.79 3.04 5.00
C VAL A 494 2.97 4.26 5.40
N ARG A 495 2.47 4.32 6.64
CA ARG A 495 1.81 5.52 7.17
C ARG A 495 2.74 6.73 7.13
N ALA A 496 3.95 6.59 7.68
CA ALA A 496 4.89 7.71 7.73
C ALA A 496 5.26 8.19 6.32
N PHE A 497 5.48 7.26 5.37
CA PHE A 497 5.65 7.57 3.96
C PHE A 497 4.44 8.33 3.39
N ARG A 498 3.21 7.84 3.61
CA ARG A 498 1.98 8.50 3.17
C ARG A 498 1.87 9.92 3.73
N ASP A 499 2.14 10.12 5.02
CA ASP A 499 2.09 11.44 5.68
C ASP A 499 3.11 12.43 5.12
N GLY A 500 4.22 11.93 4.55
CA GLY A 500 5.16 12.76 3.81
C GLY A 500 4.73 13.03 2.37
N PHE A 501 4.00 12.10 1.77
CA PHE A 501 3.57 12.16 0.37
C PHE A 501 2.35 13.08 0.16
N LEU A 502 1.35 12.99 1.04
CA LEU A 502 0.10 13.78 1.01
C LEU A 502 0.29 15.18 1.61
#